data_AF-A0A9Q0PUI6-F1
#
_entry.id   AF-A0A9Q0PUI6-F1
#
_cell.length_a   1.000
_cell.length_b   1.000
_cell.length_c   1.000
_cell.angle_alpha   90.00
_cell.angle_beta   90.00
_cell.angle_gamma   90.00
#
_symmetry.space_group_name_H-M   'P 1'
#
loop_
_entity.id
_entity.type
_entity.pdbx_description
1 polymer ?
#
loop_
_entity_poly.entity_id
_entity_poly.type
_entity_poly.pdbx_seq_one_letter_code
_entity_poly.pdbx_strand_id
1 'polypeptide(L)' 'MGKGTGSFGKRRNKTHTLCVRCGRRSFHLQKSRCSACAFPAARVRKYNWSEKSYSQKDHWNRSNEVPPSPATQVQD' A
#
# COMPACT_ATOMS: atom_id res chain seq x y z
N MET A 1 24.93 -28.16 -4.90
CA MET A 1 23.54 -27.75 -5.24
C MET A 1 22.78 -27.63 -3.93
N GLY A 2 22.27 -26.46 -3.56
CA GLY A 2 21.67 -26.27 -2.22
C GLY A 2 20.66 -25.14 -2.18
N LYS A 3 19.57 -25.34 -1.42
CA LYS A 3 18.47 -24.37 -1.23
C LYS A 3 18.80 -23.23 -0.25
N GLY A 4 20.00 -23.25 0.35
CA GLY A 4 20.44 -22.33 1.40
C GLY A 4 21.26 -21.14 0.89
N THR A 5 22.29 -20.76 1.65
CA THR A 5 23.14 -19.57 1.46
C THR A 5 23.56 -19.29 0.03
N GLY A 6 24.05 -20.30 -0.70
CA GLY A 6 24.49 -20.13 -2.09
C GLY A 6 23.38 -19.69 -3.06
N SER A 7 22.11 -19.96 -2.74
CA SER A 7 20.97 -19.50 -3.54
C SER A 7 20.61 -18.03 -3.28
N PHE A 8 20.90 -17.49 -2.09
CA PHE A 8 20.59 -16.11 -1.75
C PHE A 8 21.47 -15.11 -2.51
N GLY A 9 22.73 -15.45 -2.78
CA GLY A 9 23.64 -14.61 -3.57
C GLY A 9 23.14 -14.33 -5.00
N LYS A 10 22.24 -15.18 -5.53
CA LYS A 10 21.64 -15.00 -6.87
C LYS A 10 20.45 -14.03 -6.88
N ARG A 11 19.92 -13.62 -5.72
CA ARG A 11 18.67 -12.82 -5.60
C ARG A 11 18.92 -11.32 -5.72
N ARG A 12 19.28 -10.84 -6.92
CA ARG A 12 19.53 -9.41 -7.20
C ARG A 12 18.34 -8.63 -7.76
N ASN A 13 17.41 -9.31 -8.44
CA ASN A 13 16.26 -8.66 -9.08
C ASN A 13 15.20 -8.29 -8.04
N LYS A 14 14.59 -7.11 -8.20
CA LYS A 14 13.54 -6.64 -7.29
C LYS A 14 12.16 -6.93 -7.87
N THR A 15 11.31 -7.59 -7.08
CA THR A 15 9.92 -7.86 -7.45
C THR A 15 9.01 -6.68 -7.15
N HIS A 16 9.32 -5.92 -6.08
CA HIS A 16 8.49 -4.84 -5.56
C HIS A 16 9.22 -3.49 -5.49
N THR A 17 8.51 -2.42 -5.85
CA THR A 17 8.92 -1.02 -5.72
C THR A 17 7.88 -0.20 -4.94
N LEU A 18 8.14 1.09 -4.74
CA LEU A 18 7.22 2.01 -4.06
C LEU A 18 5.94 2.20 -4.89
N CYS A 19 4.79 2.12 -4.23
CA CYS A 19 3.50 2.39 -4.85
C CYS A 19 3.16 3.88 -4.77
N VAL A 20 2.81 4.48 -5.91
CA VAL A 20 2.43 5.90 -6.01
C VAL A 20 1.23 6.24 -5.12
N ARG A 21 0.21 5.39 -5.03
CA ARG A 21 -1.00 5.68 -4.24
C ARG A 21 -0.77 5.62 -2.73
N CYS A 22 -0.01 4.64 -2.24
CA CYS A 22 0.05 4.37 -0.80
C CYS A 22 1.45 4.41 -0.20
N GLY A 23 2.48 4.83 -0.93
CA GLY A 23 3.86 4.99 -0.46
C GLY A 23 4.60 3.71 -0.02
N ARG A 24 3.91 2.57 0.10
CA ARG A 24 4.50 1.28 0.53
C ARG A 24 5.30 0.62 -0.59
N ARG A 25 6.39 -0.07 -0.25
CA ARG A 25 7.18 -0.93 -1.16
C ARG A 25 6.41 -2.23 -1.47
N SER A 26 5.34 -2.09 -2.23
CA SER A 26 4.38 -3.16 -2.50
C SER A 26 3.90 -3.18 -3.95
N PHE A 27 4.39 -2.28 -4.80
CA PHE A 27 4.06 -2.28 -6.21
C PHE A 27 4.84 -3.37 -6.93
N HIS A 28 4.14 -4.39 -7.44
CA HIS A 28 4.77 -5.47 -8.19
C HIS A 28 5.05 -5.02 -9.63
N LEU A 29 6.32 -5.02 -10.03
CA LEU A 29 6.74 -4.49 -11.34
C LEU A 29 6.15 -5.29 -12.51
N GLN A 30 6.36 -6.60 -12.54
CA GLN A 30 5.90 -7.45 -13.64
C GLN A 30 4.37 -7.54 -13.76
N LYS A 31 3.64 -7.50 -12.64
CA LYS A 31 2.18 -7.62 -12.62
C LYS A 31 1.48 -6.26 -12.62
N SER A 32 2.25 -5.18 -12.59
CA SER A 32 1.78 -3.80 -12.52
C SER A 32 0.67 -3.59 -11.48
N ARG A 33 0.80 -4.21 -10.29
CA ARG A 33 -0.24 -4.18 -9.26
C ARG A 33 0.35 -4.06 -7.86
N CYS A 34 -0.24 -3.19 -7.04
CA CYS A 34 0.14 -3.03 -5.66
C CYS A 34 -0.50 -4.10 -4.78
N SER A 35 0.31 -4.89 -4.08
CA SER A 35 -0.17 -5.88 -3.12
C SER A 35 -0.78 -5.23 -1.88
N ALA A 36 -0.52 -3.96 -1.57
CA ALA A 36 -1.06 -3.30 -0.39
C ALA A 36 -2.41 -2.62 -0.65
N CYS A 37 -2.56 -1.86 -1.74
CA CYS A 37 -3.76 -1.07 -2.05
C CYS A 37 -4.51 -1.49 -3.31
N ALA A 38 -4.02 -2.48 -4.06
CA ALA A 38 -4.52 -2.90 -5.37
C ALA A 38 -4.43 -1.87 -6.51
N PHE A 39 -3.72 -0.75 -6.34
CA PHE A 39 -3.37 0.16 -7.45
C PHE A 39 -2.85 -0.65 -8.66
N PRO A 40 -3.36 -0.47 -9.89
CA PRO A 40 -4.18 0.66 -10.37
C PRO A 40 -5.70 0.59 -10.13
N ALA A 41 -6.24 -0.47 -9.52
CA ALA A 41 -7.69 -0.60 -9.30
C ALA A 41 -8.28 0.62 -8.57
N ALA A 42 -9.49 1.05 -8.93
CA ALA A 42 -10.11 2.24 -8.33
C ALA A 42 -10.30 2.11 -6.81
N ARG A 43 -10.82 0.96 -6.37
CA ARG A 43 -11.10 0.69 -4.95
C ARG A 43 -9.85 0.22 -4.22
N VAL A 44 -9.66 0.71 -2.99
CA VAL A 44 -8.60 0.24 -2.11
C VAL A 44 -8.88 -1.19 -1.68
N ARG A 45 -7.87 -2.05 -1.81
CA ARG A 45 -7.93 -3.45 -1.37
C ARG A 45 -8.18 -3.54 0.14
N LYS A 46 -9.25 -4.23 0.54
CA LYS A 46 -9.54 -4.61 1.92
C LYS A 46 -9.96 -6.08 1.99
N TYR A 47 -9.62 -6.76 3.07
CA TYR A 47 -10.09 -8.11 3.37
C TYR A 47 -10.58 -8.16 4.80
N ASN A 48 -11.75 -8.78 5.00
CA ASN A 48 -12.36 -8.89 6.33
C ASN A 48 -11.54 -9.81 7.25
N TRP A 49 -10.79 -10.77 6.70
CA TRP A 49 -9.91 -11.63 7.49
C TRP A 49 -8.61 -10.94 7.97
N SER A 50 -8.33 -9.70 7.54
CA SER A 50 -7.09 -8.99 7.86
C SER A 50 -7.36 -7.66 8.56
N GLU A 51 -8.15 -7.71 9.63
CA GLU A 51 -8.66 -6.52 10.35
C GLU A 51 -7.54 -5.60 10.85
N LYS A 52 -6.50 -6.16 11.48
CA LYS A 52 -5.34 -5.38 11.97
C LYS A 52 -4.63 -4.62 10.85
N SER A 53 -4.43 -5.27 9.71
CA SER A 53 -3.79 -4.66 8.53
C SER A 53 -4.67 -3.58 7.92
N TYR A 54 -5.99 -3.78 7.94
CA TYR A 54 -6.98 -2.82 7.47
C TYR A 54 -6.97 -1.56 8.36
N SER A 55 -7.11 -1.72 9.67
CA SER A 55 -7.09 -0.61 10.63
C SER A 55 -5.81 0.21 10.53
N GLN A 56 -4.63 -0.40 10.54
CA GLN A 56 -3.36 0.33 10.40
C GLN A 56 -3.28 1.10 9.08
N LYS A 57 -3.82 0.53 8.00
CA LYS A 57 -3.83 1.17 6.68
C LYS A 57 -4.81 2.35 6.64
N ASP A 58 -5.99 2.23 7.24
CA ASP A 58 -6.97 3.30 7.35
C ASP A 58 -6.44 4.46 8.21
N HIS A 59 -5.83 4.18 9.36
CA HIS A 59 -5.18 5.22 10.17
C HIS A 59 -4.12 5.98 9.35
N TRP A 60 -3.26 5.27 8.62
CA TRP A 60 -2.25 5.90 7.76
C TRP A 60 -2.87 6.70 6.62
N ASN A 61 -3.93 6.20 5.97
CA ASN A 61 -4.62 6.94 4.92
C ASN A 61 -5.25 8.23 5.48
N ARG A 62 -5.96 8.15 6.61
CA ARG A 62 -6.65 9.28 7.24
C ARG A 62 -5.70 10.35 7.75
N SER A 63 -4.51 9.97 8.22
CA SER A 63 -3.46 10.93 8.58
C SER A 63 -2.88 11.69 7.39
N ASN A 64 -3.07 11.21 6.16
CA ASN A 64 -2.65 11.89 4.93
C ASN A 64 -3.81 12.61 4.23
N GLU A 65 -5.03 12.58 4.79
CA GLU A 65 -6.14 13.37 4.27
C GLU A 65 -5.99 14.82 4.73
N VAL A 66 -6.08 15.76 3.78
CA VAL A 66 -6.21 17.18 4.12
C VAL A 66 -7.52 17.29 4.92
N PRO A 67 -7.49 17.77 6.18
CA PRO A 67 -8.71 17.93 6.94
C PRO A 67 -9.68 18.77 6.11
N PRO A 68 -10.98 18.41 6.05
CA PRO A 68 -11.95 19.27 5.37
C PRO A 68 -11.77 20.69 5.95
N SER A 69 -11.57 21.69 5.08
CA SER A 69 -11.48 23.06 5.56
C SER A 69 -12.71 23.33 6.41
N PRO A 70 -12.61 24.03 7.54
CA PRO A 70 -13.79 24.37 8.32
C PRO A 70 -14.74 25.07 7.37
N ALA A 71 -15.86 24.41 7.03
CA ALA A 71 -16.91 25.03 6.27
C ALA A 71 -17.31 26.27 7.06
N THR A 72 -17.24 27.42 6.41
CA THR A 72 -17.73 28.68 6.91
C THR A 72 -19.07 28.41 7.58
N GLN A 73 -19.13 28.57 8.91
CA GLN A 73 -20.40 28.64 9.61
C GLN A 73 -21.05 29.93 9.11
N VAL A 74 -21.82 29.83 8.04
CA VAL A 74 -22.79 30.85 7.66
C VAL A 74 -23.82 30.80 8.77
N GLN A 75 -23.68 31.73 9.72
CA GLN A 75 -24.70 32.02 10.72
C GLN A 75 -25.83 32.72 9.96
N ASP A 76 -26.99 32.08 9.90
CA ASP A 76 -28.26 32.76 9.63
C ASP A 76 -28.55 33.81 10.72
#